data_AF-A0A855KPB9-F1
#
_entry.id   AF-A0A855KPB9-F1
#
_cell.length_a   1.000
_cell.length_b   1.000
_cell.length_c   1.000
_cell.angle_alpha   90.00
_cell.angle_beta   90.00
_cell.angle_gamma   90.00
#
_symmetry.space_group_name_H-M   'P 1'
#
loop_
_entity.id
_entity.type
_entity.pdbx_description
1 polymer ?
#
loop_
_entity_poly.entity_id
_entity_poly.type
_entity_poly.pdbx_seq_one_letter_code
_entity_poly.pdbx_strand_id
1 'polypeptide(L)' 'MYRTPQEVKAELRTANILKGCRVVFNIDGNKYRVILAIDYLRQLGFIRFVGTHAQYDQINAETV' A
#
# COMPACT_ATOMS: atom_id res chain seq x y z
N MET A 1 14.97 3.29 -4.74
CA MET A 1 14.71 3.66 -3.34
C MET A 1 13.83 4.88 -3.35
N TYR A 2 12.60 4.78 -2.84
CA TYR A 2 11.63 5.88 -2.87
C TYR A 2 11.83 6.77 -1.66
N ARG A 3 11.89 8.09 -1.87
CA ARG A 3 12.04 9.08 -0.81
C ARG A 3 10.70 9.66 -0.36
N THR A 4 9.70 9.57 -1.24
CA THR A 4 8.37 10.13 -0.97
C THR A 4 7.27 9.19 -1.48
N PRO A 5 6.06 9.24 -0.89
CA PRO A 5 4.90 8.51 -1.41
C PRO A 5 4.58 8.84 -2.87
N GLN A 6 4.84 10.08 -3.30
CA GLN A 6 4.59 10.55 -4.66
C GLN A 6 5.45 9.81 -5.69
N GLU A 7 6.71 9.49 -5.36
CA GLU A 7 7.58 8.68 -6.21
C GLU A 7 7.03 7.26 -6.37
N VAL A 8 6.51 6.66 -5.28
CA VAL A 8 5.86 5.34 -5.32
C VAL A 8 4.63 5.39 -6.24
N LYS A 9 3.80 6.42 -6.13
CA LYS A 9 2.61 6.60 -6.98
C LYS A 9 2.95 6.84 -8.45
N ALA A 10 4.08 7.49 -8.74
CA ALA A 10 4.54 7.73 -10.10
C ALA A 10 4.94 6.42 -10.80
N GLU A 11 5.58 5.50 -10.07
CA GLU A 11 5.98 4.20 -10.60
C GLU A 11 4.80 3.20 -10.61
N LEU A 12 4.12 3.08 -9.48
CA LEU A 12 2.94 2.23 -9.33
C LEU A 12 1.68 3.07 -9.52
N ARG A 13 1.30 3.28 -10.78
CA ARG A 13 0.15 4.14 -11.14
C ARG A 13 -1.16 3.75 -10.43
N THR A 14 -1.35 2.47 -10.16
CA THR A 14 -2.52 1.92 -9.45
C THR A 14 -2.44 2.04 -7.93
N ALA A 15 -1.31 2.49 -7.38
CA ALA A 15 -1.14 2.64 -5.94
C ALA A 15 -2.00 3.79 -5.40
N ASN A 16 -2.57 3.65 -4.22
CA ASN A 16 -3.23 4.71 -3.49
C ASN A 16 -2.43 5.01 -2.22
N ILE A 17 -2.06 6.27 -2.05
CA ILE A 17 -1.36 6.74 -0.85
C ILE A 17 -2.42 7.03 0.21
N LEU A 18 -2.26 6.44 1.38
CA LEU A 18 -3.11 6.66 2.56
C LEU A 18 -2.33 7.41 3.63
N LYS A 19 -3.03 7.81 4.70
CA LYS A 19 -2.41 8.39 5.89
C LYS A 19 -1.43 7.42 6.56
N GLY A 20 -0.48 7.98 7.30
CA GLY A 20 0.50 7.20 8.06
C GLY A 20 1.52 6.47 7.18
N CYS A 21 1.89 7.06 6.02
CA CYS A 21 2.86 6.49 5.08
C CYS A 21 2.47 5.10 4.56
N ARG A 22 1.17 4.83 4.45
CA ARG A 22 0.65 3.59 3.88
C ARG A 22 0.41 3.73 2.38
N VAL A 23 0.65 2.65 1.65
CA VAL A 23 0.40 2.53 0.22
C VAL A 23 -0.40 1.27 -0.02
N VAL A 24 -1.51 1.42 -0.74
CA VAL A 24 -2.34 0.29 -1.18
C VAL A 24 -2.19 0.10 -2.66
N PHE A 25 -1.92 -1.10 -3.12
CA PHE A 25 -1.89 -1.38 -4.56
C PHE A 25 -2.54 -2.72 -4.88
N ASN A 26 -2.94 -2.83 -6.15
CA ASN A 26 -3.69 -3.96 -6.67
C ASN A 26 -2.71 -4.93 -7.34
N ILE A 27 -2.90 -6.24 -7.12
CA ILE A 27 -2.11 -7.29 -7.77
C ILE A 27 -3.02 -8.32 -8.44
N ASP A 28 -2.49 -9.04 -9.43
CA ASP A 28 -3.18 -10.08 -10.23
C ASP A 28 -4.53 -9.59 -10.79
N GLY A 29 -4.49 -8.55 -11.64
CA GLY A 29 -5.69 -8.07 -12.33
C GLY A 29 -6.79 -7.60 -11.37
N ASN A 30 -6.41 -6.92 -10.29
CA ASN A 30 -7.31 -6.36 -9.26
C ASN A 30 -7.89 -7.36 -8.24
N LYS A 31 -7.50 -8.65 -8.28
CA LYS A 31 -8.05 -9.68 -7.38
C LYS A 31 -7.65 -9.49 -5.92
N TYR A 32 -6.46 -8.96 -5.67
CA TYR A 32 -5.96 -8.74 -4.32
C TYR A 32 -5.57 -7.28 -4.06
N ARG A 33 -5.44 -6.96 -2.78
CA ARG A 33 -4.92 -5.71 -2.23
C ARG A 33 -3.75 -6.03 -1.32
N VAL A 34 -2.70 -5.23 -1.46
CA VAL A 34 -1.57 -5.23 -0.54
C VAL A 34 -1.52 -3.86 0.13
N ILE A 35 -1.43 -3.85 1.46
CA ILE A 35 -1.18 -2.65 2.25
C ILE A 35 0.27 -2.70 2.72
N LEU A 36 1.05 -1.73 2.27
CA LEU A 36 2.45 -1.56 2.66
C LEU A 36 2.58 -0.28 3.48
N ALA A 37 3.11 -0.38 4.70
CA ALA A 37 3.57 0.79 5.45
C ALA A 37 5.05 1.01 5.14
N ILE A 38 5.41 2.21 4.69
CA ILE A 38 6.78 2.53 4.29
C ILE A 38 7.38 3.54 5.26
N ASP A 39 8.51 3.19 5.87
CA ASP A 39 9.38 4.15 6.54
C ASP A 39 10.37 4.70 5.50
N TYR A 40 10.03 5.83 4.88
CA TYR A 40 10.82 6.44 3.83
C TYR A 40 12.18 6.95 4.30
N LEU A 41 12.36 7.22 5.60
CA LEU A 41 13.65 7.67 6.12
C LEU A 41 14.60 6.48 6.29
N ARG A 42 14.08 5.37 6.82
CA ARG A 42 14.85 4.13 7.01
C ARG A 42 14.89 3.24 5.78
N GLN A 43 14.11 3.56 4.74
CA GLN A 43 13.96 2.75 3.51
C GLN A 43 13.45 1.32 3.81
N LEU A 44 12.52 1.17 4.77
CA LEU A 44 11.94 -0.11 5.14
C LEU A 44 10.46 -0.19 4.75
N GLY A 45 10.04 -1.34 4.23
CA GLY A 45 8.65 -1.64 3.91
C GLY A 45 8.11 -2.75 4.81
N PHE A 46 6.92 -2.53 5.37
CA PHE A 46 6.22 -3.49 6.21
C PHE A 46 4.89 -3.86 5.56
N ILE A 47 4.74 -5.13 5.20
CA ILE A 47 3.46 -5.64 4.70
C ILE A 47 2.52 -5.74 5.89
N ARG A 48 1.45 -4.94 5.87
CA ARG A 48 0.41 -4.91 6.91
C ARG A 48 -0.74 -5.85 6.58
N PHE A 49 -0.99 -6.04 5.29
CA PHE A 49 -2.09 -6.87 4.80
C PHE A 49 -1.83 -7.36 3.37
N VAL A 50 -2.25 -8.59 3.11
CA VAL A 50 -2.42 -9.15 1.76
C VAL A 50 -3.72 -9.95 1.78
N GLY A 51 -4.63 -9.66 0.85
CA GLY A 51 -5.89 -10.38 0.77
C GLY A 51 -6.74 -9.98 -0.42
N THR A 52 -7.85 -10.67 -0.60
CA THR A 52 -8.79 -10.40 -1.70
C THR A 52 -9.45 -9.03 -1.54
N HIS A 53 -10.10 -8.55 -2.60
CA HIS A 53 -10.94 -7.35 -2.50
C HIS A 53 -11.98 -7.46 -1.37
N ALA A 54 -12.67 -8.60 -1.28
CA ALA A 54 -13.68 -8.82 -0.25
C ALA A 54 -13.11 -8.77 1.17
N GLN A 55 -11.91 -9.33 1.38
CA GLN A 55 -11.22 -9.25 2.69
C GLN A 55 -10.76 -7.83 3.00
N TYR A 56 -10.29 -7.10 1.99
CA TYR A 56 -9.89 -5.71 2.13
C TYR A 56 -11.09 -4.82 2.54
N ASP A 57 -12.28 -5.06 1.98
CA ASP A 57 -13.48 -4.29 2.32
C ASP A 57 -13.93 -4.47 3.78
N GLN A 58 -13.47 -5.53 4.46
CA GLN A 58 -13.79 -5.81 5.86
C GLN A 58 -12.81 -5.17 6.85
N ILE A 59 -11.73 -4.52 6.38
CA ILE A 59 -10.72 -3.91 7.25
C ILE A 59 -10.61 -2.41 6.98
N ASN A 60 -10.18 -1.66 7.99
CA ASN A 60 -9.80 -0.27 7.81
C ASN A 60 -8.30 -0.18 7.49
N ALA A 61 -7.99 0.09 6.21
CA ALA A 61 -6.62 0.20 5.70
C ALA A 61 -5.76 1.29 6.38
N GLU A 62 -6.38 2.26 7.07
CA GLU A 62 -5.66 3.28 7.86
C GLU A 62 -5.31 2.82 9.28
N THR A 63 -5.77 1.65 9.73
CA THR A 63 -5.55 1.19 11.11
C THR A 63 -4.89 -0.18 11.22
N VAL A 64 -4.95 -1.01 10.18
CA VAL A 64 -4.24 -2.31 10.11
C VAL A 64 -2.72 -2.14 9.98
#